data_AF-V6SQQ5-F1
#
_entry.id   AF-V6SQQ5-F1
#
_cell.length_a   1.000
_cell.length_b   1.000
_cell.length_c   1.000
_cell.angle_alpha   90.00
_cell.angle_beta   90.00
_cell.angle_gamma   90.00
#
_symmetry.space_group_name_H-M   'P 1'
#
loop_
_entity.id
_entity.type
_entity.pdbx_description
1 polymer ?
#
loop_
_entity_poly.entity_id
_entity_poly.type
_entity_poly.pdbx_seq_one_letter_code
_entity_poly.pdbx_strand_id
1 'polypeptide(L)'
;MKNDTFDKNINNSYLKFTFKGNNLHINNDPTIEDLQAPVLFTMKGKLAKTSRVSESGYMIEKISKDSLILSDSFNSGAKRYFFINNEILKNESLKKNDGKEILITTKYHTPVQRKSISNHVFDKIKNGMDGDFYIEGTIKLNLEEKKVETIILSDDLENKKKLAKITELINKTYDFWDVSGFEKFKIIELPFQLIGTKNEMIRGVRIAFF
;
A
#
# COMPACT_ATOMS: atom_id res chain seq x y z
N MET A 1 4.23 16.91 -24.63
CA MET A 1 4.21 16.37 -23.26
C MET A 1 3.17 15.27 -23.23
N LYS A 2 3.61 14.00 -23.18
CA LYS A 2 2.70 12.87 -23.01
C LYS A 2 2.31 12.85 -21.53
N ASN A 3 1.03 13.06 -21.25
CA ASN A 3 0.47 12.79 -19.93
C ASN A 3 0.56 11.28 -19.72
N ASP A 4 1.46 10.85 -18.84
CA ASP A 4 1.45 9.50 -18.30
C ASP A 4 0.10 9.31 -17.60
N THR A 5 -0.79 8.56 -18.24
CA THR A 5 -2.10 8.15 -17.73
C THR A 5 -2.01 7.20 -16.52
N PHE A 6 -0.79 6.90 -16.04
CA PHE A 6 -0.53 6.19 -14.79
C PHE A 6 -0.92 7.00 -13.54
N ASP A 7 -1.15 8.31 -13.68
CA ASP A 7 -1.43 9.25 -12.59
C ASP A 7 -2.92 9.61 -12.44
N LYS A 8 -3.84 8.73 -12.87
CA LYS A 8 -5.24 8.83 -12.44
C LYS A 8 -5.35 8.44 -10.95
N ASN A 9 -5.04 9.42 -10.09
CA ASN A 9 -5.60 9.64 -8.75
C ASN A 9 -5.72 8.43 -7.80
N ILE A 10 -4.73 7.55 -7.74
CA ILE A 10 -4.49 6.82 -6.48
C ILE A 10 -3.68 7.78 -5.61
N ASN A 11 -4.35 8.40 -4.65
CA ASN A 11 -3.76 9.40 -3.76
C ASN A 11 -2.70 8.73 -2.84
N ASN A 12 -1.51 8.49 -3.40
CA ASN A 12 -0.35 7.80 -2.82
C ASN A 12 0.36 8.63 -1.74
N SER A 13 -0.41 9.24 -0.84
CA SER A 13 0.08 10.02 0.30
C SER A 13 0.64 9.16 1.44
N TYR A 14 0.78 7.84 1.23
CA TYR A 14 1.40 6.96 2.20
C TYR A 14 2.90 6.88 1.95
N LEU A 15 3.68 7.26 2.96
CA LEU A 15 5.12 7.09 2.99
C LEU A 15 5.51 6.68 4.41
N LYS A 16 6.14 5.52 4.54
CA LYS A 16 6.63 5.00 5.82
C LYS A 16 8.14 4.80 5.74
N PHE A 17 8.83 5.40 6.70
CA PHE A 17 10.25 5.17 6.93
C PHE A 17 10.39 4.30 8.17
N THR A 18 11.10 3.17 8.04
CA THR A 18 11.40 2.27 9.16
C THR A 18 12.90 2.09 9.27
N PHE A 19 13.49 2.62 10.35
CA PHE A 19 14.90 2.45 10.67
C PHE A 19 15.08 1.19 11.54
N LYS A 20 15.83 0.19 11.06
CA LYS A 20 16.14 -1.08 11.77
C LYS A 20 17.63 -1.37 11.68
N GLY A 21 18.36 -1.19 12.77
CA GLY A 21 19.83 -1.25 12.75
C GLY A 21 20.39 -0.23 11.74
N ASN A 22 21.20 -0.69 10.79
CA ASN A 22 21.78 0.15 9.72
C ASN A 22 20.95 0.14 8.43
N ASN A 23 19.70 -0.29 8.49
CA ASN A 23 18.80 -0.40 7.34
C ASN A 23 17.65 0.60 7.45
N LEU A 24 17.44 1.40 6.40
CA LEU A 24 16.28 2.25 6.19
C LEU A 24 15.36 1.58 5.18
N HIS A 25 14.19 1.16 5.63
CA HIS A 25 13.12 0.66 4.78
C HIS A 25 12.17 1.81 4.42
N ILE A 26 11.87 1.96 3.13
CA ILE A 26 10.97 2.98 2.61
C ILE A 26 9.82 2.26 1.92
N ASN A 27 8.60 2.49 2.41
CA ASN A 27 7.40 1.88 1.86
C ASN A 27 6.37 2.96 1.46
N ASN A 28 5.75 2.76 0.30
CA ASN A 28 4.72 3.62 -0.28
C ASN A 28 3.37 2.91 -0.50
N ASP A 29 3.27 1.63 -0.11
CA ASP A 29 2.03 0.85 -0.14
C ASP A 29 1.76 0.27 1.25
N PRO A 30 0.66 0.65 1.92
CA PRO A 30 0.37 0.20 3.28
C PRO A 30 0.01 -1.29 3.36
N THR A 31 -0.25 -1.95 2.23
CA THR A 31 -0.66 -3.36 2.15
C THR A 31 0.45 -4.28 1.69
N ILE A 32 1.68 -3.79 1.50
CA ILE A 32 2.81 -4.62 1.06
C ILE A 32 3.84 -4.69 2.19
N GLU A 33 4.27 -5.90 2.52
CA GLU A 33 5.40 -6.11 3.44
C GLU A 33 6.70 -5.75 2.72
N ASP A 34 7.53 -4.85 3.29
CA ASP A 34 8.76 -4.25 2.72
C ASP A 34 9.46 -5.09 1.62
N LEU A 35 8.98 -5.01 0.37
CA LEU A 35 9.51 -5.81 -0.75
C LEU A 35 10.81 -5.23 -1.32
N GLN A 36 11.15 -3.99 -0.95
CA GLN A 36 12.34 -3.32 -1.43
C GLN A 36 13.52 -3.60 -0.51
N ALA A 37 14.69 -3.87 -1.10
CA ALA A 37 15.94 -3.98 -0.37
C ALA A 37 16.16 -2.67 0.42
N PRO A 38 16.46 -2.76 1.73
CA PRO A 38 16.63 -1.55 2.53
C PRO A 38 17.81 -0.73 2.03
N VAL A 39 17.69 0.58 2.22
CA VAL A 39 18.80 1.50 2.01
C VAL A 39 19.71 1.41 3.22
N LEU A 40 20.96 0.99 3.01
CA LEU A 40 21.97 1.03 4.06
C LEU A 40 22.22 2.49 4.46
N PHE A 41 22.26 2.75 5.76
CA PHE A 41 22.61 4.07 6.28
C PHE A 41 23.59 3.99 7.43
N THR A 42 24.31 5.08 7.66
CA THR A 42 25.16 5.29 8.82
C THR A 42 24.83 6.65 9.44
N MET A 43 25.00 6.77 10.75
CA MET A 43 24.77 8.04 11.45
C MET A 43 26.05 8.86 11.51
N LYS A 44 25.97 10.14 11.14
CA LYS A 44 27.02 11.14 11.34
C LYS A 44 26.39 12.39 11.97
N GLY A 45 26.39 12.44 13.30
CA GLY A 45 25.63 13.45 14.04
C GLY A 45 24.14 13.35 13.71
N LYS A 46 23.56 14.43 13.16
CA LYS A 46 22.16 14.47 12.73
C LYS A 46 21.92 13.95 11.31
N LEU A 47 22.97 13.60 10.56
CA LEU A 47 22.84 13.07 9.21
C LEU A 47 22.70 11.54 9.24
N ALA A 48 21.57 11.03 8.77
CA ALA A 48 21.42 9.63 8.34
C ALA A 48 21.94 9.51 6.92
N LYS A 49 23.25 9.23 6.79
CA LYS A 49 23.96 9.16 5.52
C LYS A 49 23.63 7.85 4.81
N THR A 50 23.03 7.93 3.64
CA THR A 50 22.61 6.78 2.81
C THR A 50 23.53 6.56 1.62
N SER A 51 24.31 7.57 1.22
CA SER A 51 25.32 7.44 0.17
C SER A 51 26.66 6.96 0.73
N ARG A 52 27.36 6.14 -0.04
CA ARG A 52 28.73 5.70 0.29
C ARG A 52 29.79 6.77 -0.01
N VAL A 53 29.57 7.57 -1.06
CA VAL A 53 30.61 8.44 -1.66
C VAL A 53 30.44 9.92 -1.32
N SER A 54 29.22 10.35 -0.97
CA SER A 54 28.87 11.74 -0.67
C SER A 54 28.25 11.86 0.70
N GLU A 55 28.30 13.05 1.31
CA GLU A 55 27.55 13.37 2.53
C GLU A 55 26.07 13.63 2.22
N SER A 56 25.47 12.72 1.43
CA SER A 56 24.06 12.77 1.07
C SER A 56 23.25 11.75 1.85
N GLY A 57 22.07 12.18 2.28
CA GLY A 57 21.12 11.38 3.04
C GLY A 57 20.03 12.27 3.62
N TYR A 58 19.56 11.90 4.81
CA TYR A 58 18.49 12.62 5.50
C TYR A 58 19.02 13.32 6.75
N MET A 59 18.85 14.63 6.81
CA MET A 59 19.15 15.42 8.00
C MET A 59 17.98 15.31 8.99
N ILE A 60 18.26 14.86 10.21
CA ILE A 60 17.29 14.82 11.31
C ILE A 60 17.21 16.21 11.93
N GLU A 61 16.12 16.91 11.66
CA GLU A 61 15.90 18.24 12.23
C GLU A 61 15.29 18.15 13.62
N LYS A 62 14.30 17.27 13.77
CA LYS A 62 13.57 17.03 15.03
C LYS A 62 13.19 15.56 15.13
N ILE A 63 13.38 15.00 16.33
CA ILE A 63 12.88 13.68 16.70
C ILE A 63 12.19 13.79 18.05
N SER A 64 10.98 13.24 18.15
CA SER A 64 10.22 13.12 19.39
C SER A 64 9.55 11.75 19.45
N LYS A 65 8.87 11.45 20.55
CA LYS A 65 8.13 10.17 20.72
C LYS A 65 7.07 9.97 19.63
N ASP A 66 6.48 11.06 19.16
CA ASP A 66 5.32 11.12 18.28
C ASP A 66 5.65 11.55 16.84
N SER A 67 6.80 12.18 16.59
CA SER A 67 7.10 12.75 15.27
C SER A 67 8.57 12.69 14.90
N LEU A 68 8.83 12.71 13.60
CA LEU A 68 10.16 12.83 13.01
C LEU A 68 10.10 13.84 11.86
N ILE A 69 10.99 14.82 11.87
CA ILE A 69 11.16 15.78 10.77
C ILE A 69 12.51 15.55 10.13
N LEU A 70 12.49 15.22 8.84
CA LEU A 70 13.68 15.02 8.02
C LEU A 70 13.73 16.05 6.89
N SER A 71 14.93 16.42 6.48
CA SER A 71 15.17 17.07 5.19
C SER A 71 16.22 16.34 4.38
N ASP A 72 16.09 16.41 3.06
CA ASP A 72 17.18 15.99 2.16
C ASP A 72 18.43 16.85 2.43
N SER A 73 19.60 16.23 2.47
CA SER A 73 20.86 16.95 2.80
C SER A 73 21.53 17.65 1.61
N PHE A 74 20.90 17.73 0.43
CA PHE A 74 21.45 18.37 -0.77
C PHE A 74 20.78 19.72 -1.08
N ASN A 75 21.54 20.68 -1.62
CA ASN A 75 21.12 22.10 -1.68
C ASN A 75 20.03 22.44 -2.72
N SER A 76 19.87 21.66 -3.81
CA SER A 76 18.90 21.97 -4.86
C SER A 76 17.67 21.06 -4.77
N GLY A 77 16.49 21.63 -4.50
CA GLY A 77 15.23 20.88 -4.51
C GLY A 77 15.01 19.97 -3.29
N ALA A 78 15.61 20.30 -2.14
CA ALA A 78 15.48 19.53 -0.92
C ALA A 78 14.02 19.36 -0.49
N LYS A 79 13.57 18.12 -0.28
CA LYS A 79 12.27 17.85 0.31
C LYS A 79 12.40 17.85 1.83
N ARG A 80 11.33 18.30 2.49
CA ARG A 80 11.16 18.20 3.93
C ARG A 80 9.99 17.28 4.22
N TYR A 81 10.22 16.31 5.09
CA TYR A 81 9.28 15.26 5.44
C TYR A 81 8.81 15.44 6.88
N PHE A 82 7.51 15.33 7.10
CA PHE A 82 6.87 15.37 8.40
C PHE A 82 6.24 14.00 8.67
N PHE A 83 6.89 13.19 9.50
CA PHE A 83 6.43 11.87 9.86
C PHE A 83 5.76 11.89 11.23
N ILE A 84 4.71 11.08 11.35
CA ILE A 84 4.03 10.77 12.61
C ILE A 84 4.35 9.31 12.96
N ASN A 85 4.51 9.02 14.24
CA ASN A 85 4.71 7.67 14.72
C ASN A 85 3.47 6.79 14.41
N ASN A 86 3.66 5.74 13.62
CA ASN A 86 2.59 4.85 13.17
C ASN A 86 1.79 4.20 14.32
N GLU A 87 2.43 3.95 15.47
CA GLU A 87 1.74 3.39 16.64
C GLU A 87 0.63 4.31 17.16
N ILE A 88 0.79 5.64 17.03
CA ILE A 88 -0.25 6.60 17.43
C ILE A 88 -1.48 6.43 16.54
N LEU A 89 -1.27 6.41 15.23
CA LEU A 89 -2.34 6.26 14.23
C LEU A 89 -3.04 4.89 14.36
N LYS A 90 -2.29 3.82 14.61
CA LYS A 90 -2.84 2.49 14.88
C LYS A 90 -3.72 2.49 16.13
N ASN A 91 -3.23 3.07 17.23
CA ASN A 91 -3.98 3.13 18.48
C ASN A 91 -5.25 3.98 18.37
N GLU A 92 -5.21 5.10 17.63
CA GLU A 92 -6.40 5.89 17.34
C GLU A 92 -7.43 5.09 16.53
N SER A 93 -6.99 4.34 15.51
CA SER A 93 -7.86 3.46 14.74
C SER A 93 -8.47 2.36 15.63
N LEU A 94 -7.68 1.75 16.52
CA LEU A 94 -8.15 0.73 17.45
C LEU A 94 -9.20 1.28 18.42
N LYS A 95 -9.02 2.49 18.95
CA LYS A 95 -9.99 3.17 19.83
C LYS A 95 -11.29 3.51 19.10
N LYS A 96 -11.21 3.99 17.85
CA LYS A 96 -12.40 4.29 17.02
C LYS A 96 -13.23 3.05 16.68
N ASN A 97 -12.62 1.86 16.77
CA ASN A 97 -13.24 0.58 16.48
C ASN A 97 -13.35 -0.30 17.72
N ASP A 98 -13.31 0.29 18.91
CA ASP A 98 -13.51 -0.45 20.14
C ASP A 98 -14.95 -0.99 20.23
N GLY A 99 -15.09 -2.23 20.69
CA GLY A 99 -16.36 -2.95 20.72
C GLY A 99 -16.98 -3.30 19.36
N LYS A 100 -16.32 -3.01 18.22
CA LYS A 100 -16.84 -3.35 16.89
C LYS A 100 -16.31 -4.70 16.41
N GLU A 101 -17.19 -5.50 15.81
CA GLU A 101 -16.81 -6.76 15.15
C GLU A 101 -16.26 -6.55 13.74
N ILE A 102 -16.57 -5.41 13.12
CA ILE A 102 -16.14 -5.06 11.75
C ILE A 102 -15.13 -3.91 11.83
N LEU A 103 -13.96 -4.12 11.23
CA LEU A 103 -12.96 -3.09 11.02
C LEU A 103 -13.03 -2.58 9.58
N ILE A 104 -13.31 -1.29 9.42
CA ILE A 104 -13.01 -0.61 8.15
C ILE A 104 -11.56 -0.14 8.24
N THR A 105 -10.73 -0.64 7.34
CA THR A 105 -9.29 -0.36 7.36
C THR A 105 -9.00 1.09 6.98
N THR A 106 -7.79 1.51 7.31
CA THR A 106 -7.19 2.74 6.80
C THR A 106 -5.78 2.43 6.32
N LYS A 107 -5.17 3.28 5.50
CA LYS A 107 -3.74 3.18 5.16
C LYS A 107 -2.76 3.05 6.34
N TYR A 108 -3.17 3.32 7.58
CA TYR A 108 -2.31 3.19 8.77
C TYR A 108 -2.64 1.97 9.65
N HIS A 109 -3.76 1.31 9.39
CA HIS A 109 -4.24 0.15 10.12
C HIS A 109 -4.98 -0.77 9.15
N THR A 110 -4.20 -1.57 8.42
CA THR A 110 -4.65 -2.51 7.40
C THR A 110 -3.75 -3.75 7.42
N PRO A 111 -4.28 -4.96 7.15
CA PRO A 111 -3.45 -6.15 7.01
C PRO A 111 -2.51 -6.02 5.79
N VAL A 112 -1.42 -6.78 5.82
CA VAL A 112 -0.42 -6.78 4.75
C VAL A 112 -0.58 -8.01 3.85
N GLN A 113 -0.21 -7.88 2.59
CA GLN A 113 -0.19 -8.96 1.62
C GLN A 113 1.16 -9.67 1.66
N ARG A 114 1.14 -10.99 1.89
CA ARG A 114 2.26 -11.92 1.70
C ARG A 114 2.48 -12.27 0.23
N LYS A 115 1.45 -12.12 -0.60
CA LYS A 115 1.47 -12.36 -2.05
C LYS A 115 0.68 -11.28 -2.78
N SER A 116 1.17 -10.85 -3.94
CA SER A 116 0.53 -9.77 -4.71
C SER A 116 -0.77 -10.22 -5.37
N ILE A 117 -1.90 -9.64 -4.94
CA ILE A 117 -3.21 -9.80 -5.61
C ILE A 117 -3.14 -9.26 -7.05
N SER A 118 -2.45 -8.13 -7.25
CA SER A 118 -2.26 -7.52 -8.57
C SER A 118 -1.66 -8.51 -9.57
N ASN A 119 -0.56 -9.17 -9.18
CA ASN A 119 0.10 -10.15 -10.04
C ASN A 119 -0.79 -11.37 -10.29
N HIS A 120 -1.47 -11.87 -9.25
CA HIS A 120 -2.39 -13.00 -9.37
C HIS A 120 -3.52 -12.73 -10.36
N VAL A 121 -4.14 -11.55 -10.28
CA VAL A 121 -5.18 -11.14 -11.23
C VAL A 121 -4.59 -10.98 -12.62
N PHE A 122 -3.49 -10.23 -12.76
CA PHE A 122 -2.84 -9.98 -14.04
C PHE A 122 -2.51 -11.28 -14.79
N ASP A 123 -1.87 -12.24 -14.12
CA ASP A 123 -1.45 -13.49 -14.76
C ASP A 123 -2.60 -14.30 -15.35
N LYS A 124 -3.81 -14.16 -14.79
CA LYS A 124 -5.01 -14.89 -15.22
C LYS A 124 -5.83 -14.15 -16.28
N ILE A 125 -5.63 -12.84 -16.45
CA ILE A 125 -6.41 -12.02 -17.39
C ILE A 125 -5.59 -11.36 -18.50
N LYS A 126 -4.25 -11.37 -18.44
CA LYS A 126 -3.35 -10.65 -19.36
C LYS A 126 -3.58 -10.91 -20.85
N ASN A 127 -4.05 -12.11 -21.21
CA ASN A 127 -4.32 -12.49 -22.60
C ASN A 127 -5.69 -11.99 -23.10
N GLY A 128 -6.62 -11.66 -22.20
CA GLY A 128 -7.96 -11.13 -22.50
C GLY A 128 -8.13 -9.68 -22.02
N MET A 129 -7.03 -8.94 -21.88
CA MET A 129 -7.08 -7.49 -21.70
C MET A 129 -7.18 -6.85 -23.08
N ASP A 130 -8.32 -6.23 -23.35
CA ASP A 130 -8.60 -5.58 -24.64
C ASP A 130 -8.39 -4.05 -24.60
N GLY A 131 -8.26 -3.48 -23.40
CA GLY A 131 -7.98 -2.07 -23.16
C GLY A 131 -7.75 -1.80 -21.67
N ASP A 132 -7.68 -0.52 -21.34
CA ASP A 132 -7.67 -0.04 -19.97
C ASP A 132 -9.00 -0.36 -19.28
N PHE A 133 -8.96 -0.53 -17.97
CA PHE A 133 -10.17 -0.67 -17.16
C PHE A 133 -9.94 -0.19 -15.73
N TYR A 134 -11.03 0.15 -15.06
CA TYR A 134 -11.10 0.61 -13.70
C TYR A 134 -12.24 -0.10 -12.97
N ILE A 135 -11.96 -0.58 -11.76
CA ILE A 135 -12.94 -1.18 -10.86
C ILE A 135 -12.72 -0.60 -9.47
N GLU A 136 -13.79 -0.17 -8.83
CA GLU A 136 -13.79 0.27 -7.44
C GLU A 136 -14.66 -0.67 -6.61
N GLY A 137 -14.19 -1.00 -5.42
CA GLY A 137 -14.89 -1.97 -4.60
C GLY A 137 -14.40 -2.03 -3.16
N THR A 138 -14.86 -3.05 -2.46
CA THR A 138 -14.41 -3.39 -1.10
C THR A 138 -14.14 -4.88 -1.02
N ILE A 139 -12.99 -5.24 -0.49
CA ILE A 139 -12.63 -6.59 -0.11
C ILE A 139 -13.00 -6.80 1.36
N LYS A 140 -13.79 -7.83 1.65
CA LYS A 140 -14.14 -8.25 3.01
C LYS A 140 -13.38 -9.52 3.35
N LEU A 141 -12.52 -9.45 4.35
CA LEU A 141 -11.83 -10.60 4.92
C LEU A 141 -12.64 -11.08 6.12
N ASN A 142 -13.31 -12.23 5.99
CA ASN A 142 -13.93 -12.90 7.13
C ASN A 142 -12.90 -13.79 7.82
N LEU A 143 -12.51 -13.43 9.03
CA LEU A 143 -11.43 -14.09 9.77
C LEU A 143 -11.85 -15.45 10.35
N GLU A 144 -13.14 -15.62 10.65
CA GLU A 144 -13.71 -16.87 11.18
C GLU A 144 -13.86 -17.92 10.07
N GLU A 145 -14.51 -17.53 8.96
CA GLU A 145 -14.73 -18.43 7.82
C GLU A 145 -13.50 -18.60 6.93
N LYS A 146 -12.49 -17.75 7.11
CA LYS A 146 -11.28 -17.69 6.28
C LYS A 146 -11.60 -17.49 4.80
N LYS A 147 -12.47 -16.52 4.52
CA LYS A 147 -12.96 -16.22 3.15
C LYS A 147 -12.76 -14.76 2.79
N VAL A 148 -12.63 -14.54 1.49
CA VAL A 148 -12.68 -13.20 0.90
C VAL A 148 -13.98 -13.05 0.11
N GLU A 149 -14.70 -11.97 0.37
CA GLU A 149 -15.82 -11.52 -0.44
C GLU A 149 -15.48 -10.15 -1.03
N THR A 150 -15.68 -9.99 -2.33
CA THR A 150 -15.44 -8.73 -3.04
C THR A 150 -16.77 -8.13 -3.46
N ILE A 151 -17.04 -6.92 -2.99
CA ILE A 151 -18.18 -6.11 -3.40
C ILE A 151 -17.71 -5.06 -4.39
N ILE A 152 -18.30 -5.04 -5.59
CA ILE A 152 -18.02 -4.04 -6.62
C ILE A 152 -18.95 -2.85 -6.40
N LEU A 153 -18.38 -1.66 -6.26
CA LEU A 153 -19.10 -0.40 -6.11
C LEU A 153 -19.30 0.29 -7.45
N SER A 154 -18.27 0.28 -8.31
CA SER A 154 -18.35 0.76 -9.68
C SER A 154 -17.31 0.09 -10.57
N ASP A 155 -17.57 0.05 -11.87
CA ASP A 155 -16.63 -0.42 -12.88
C ASP A 155 -16.91 0.23 -14.24
N ASP A 156 -15.90 0.28 -15.10
CA ASP A 156 -16.02 0.70 -16.50
C ASP A 156 -15.95 -0.49 -17.48
N LEU A 157 -16.08 -1.73 -16.98
CA LEU A 157 -15.99 -2.93 -17.79
C LEU A 157 -17.31 -3.23 -18.49
N GLU A 158 -17.34 -3.09 -19.81
CA GLU A 158 -18.49 -3.54 -20.61
C GLU A 158 -18.72 -5.07 -20.51
N ASN A 159 -17.64 -5.83 -20.26
CA ASN A 159 -17.69 -7.29 -20.21
C ASN A 159 -17.95 -7.84 -18.80
N LYS A 160 -19.22 -8.12 -18.50
CA LYS A 160 -19.65 -8.72 -17.22
C LYS A 160 -18.98 -10.06 -16.88
N LYS A 161 -18.63 -10.88 -17.87
CA LYS A 161 -17.92 -12.16 -17.63
C LYS A 161 -16.50 -11.91 -17.13
N LYS A 162 -15.84 -10.87 -17.64
CA LYS A 162 -14.51 -10.46 -17.20
C LYS A 162 -14.55 -9.91 -15.78
N LEU A 163 -15.54 -9.07 -15.46
CA LEU A 163 -15.78 -8.58 -14.09
C LEU A 163 -15.97 -9.74 -13.12
N ALA A 164 -16.86 -10.69 -13.44
CA ALA A 164 -17.11 -11.87 -12.61
C ALA A 164 -15.83 -12.71 -12.39
N LYS A 165 -15.01 -12.90 -13.43
CA LYS A 165 -13.73 -13.59 -13.32
C LYS A 165 -12.75 -12.85 -12.40
N ILE A 166 -12.64 -11.53 -12.51
CA ILE A 166 -11.77 -10.72 -11.65
C ILE A 166 -12.22 -10.84 -10.19
N THR A 167 -13.52 -10.68 -9.93
CA THR A 167 -14.13 -10.87 -8.61
C THR A 167 -13.84 -12.26 -8.03
N GLU A 168 -14.00 -13.31 -8.82
CA GLU A 168 -13.69 -14.69 -8.41
C GLU A 168 -12.20 -14.86 -8.05
N LEU A 169 -11.30 -14.25 -8.82
CA LEU A 169 -9.87 -14.31 -8.56
C LEU A 169 -9.52 -13.61 -7.23
N ILE A 170 -10.09 -12.43 -6.96
CA ILE A 170 -9.87 -11.73 -5.69
C ILE A 170 -10.45 -12.53 -4.51
N ASN A 171 -11.62 -13.15 -4.66
CA ASN A 171 -12.24 -13.97 -3.60
C ASN A 171 -11.39 -15.20 -3.20
N LYS A 172 -10.42 -15.62 -4.03
CA LYS A 172 -9.51 -16.73 -3.74
C LYS A 172 -8.22 -16.31 -3.03
N THR A 173 -8.12 -15.06 -2.56
CA THR A 173 -6.87 -14.49 -2.03
C THR A 173 -6.78 -14.48 -0.51
N TYR A 174 -7.59 -15.25 0.23
CA TYR A 174 -7.52 -15.22 1.70
C TYR A 174 -6.12 -15.55 2.23
N ASP A 175 -5.46 -16.55 1.64
CA ASP A 175 -4.10 -16.96 2.02
C ASP A 175 -3.01 -15.96 1.63
N PHE A 176 -3.37 -14.88 0.91
CA PHE A 176 -2.44 -13.82 0.54
C PHE A 176 -2.30 -12.81 1.66
N TRP A 177 -3.22 -12.77 2.62
CA TRP A 177 -3.22 -11.78 3.69
C TRP A 177 -2.53 -12.28 4.96
N ASP A 178 -1.71 -11.44 5.56
CA ASP A 178 -1.31 -11.54 6.95
C ASP A 178 -2.29 -10.74 7.82
N VAL A 179 -3.14 -11.47 8.52
CA VAL A 179 -4.16 -10.92 9.42
C VAL A 179 -3.72 -10.96 10.89
N SER A 180 -2.44 -11.24 11.15
CA SER A 180 -1.90 -11.24 12.52
C SER A 180 -2.05 -9.84 13.15
N GLY A 181 -2.55 -9.78 14.38
CA GLY A 181 -2.87 -8.53 15.08
C GLY A 181 -4.28 -7.98 14.81
N PHE A 182 -5.12 -8.68 14.05
CA PHE A 182 -6.52 -8.33 13.78
C PHE A 182 -7.53 -9.32 14.41
N GLU A 183 -7.09 -10.20 15.31
CA GLU A 183 -7.86 -11.34 15.84
C GLU A 183 -9.14 -10.93 16.58
N LYS A 184 -9.23 -9.68 17.03
CA LYS A 184 -10.41 -9.16 17.71
C LYS A 184 -11.59 -8.83 16.78
N PHE A 185 -11.37 -8.80 15.47
CA PHE A 185 -12.38 -8.47 14.47
C PHE A 185 -12.87 -9.75 13.78
N LYS A 186 -14.16 -9.80 13.46
CA LYS A 186 -14.71 -10.88 12.61
C LYS A 186 -14.48 -10.59 11.14
N ILE A 187 -14.67 -9.33 10.74
CA ILE A 187 -14.56 -8.89 9.35
C ILE A 187 -13.62 -7.69 9.26
N ILE A 188 -12.74 -7.72 8.27
CA ILE A 188 -11.92 -6.58 7.86
C ILE A 188 -12.38 -6.12 6.48
N GLU A 189 -12.77 -4.85 6.34
CA GLU A 189 -13.18 -4.24 5.08
C GLU A 189 -12.04 -3.35 4.54
N LEU A 190 -11.63 -3.65 3.30
CA LEU A 190 -10.57 -2.97 2.57
C LEU A 190 -11.13 -2.35 1.29
N PRO A 191 -11.41 -1.04 1.29
CA PRO A 191 -11.71 -0.30 0.07
C PRO A 191 -10.54 -0.42 -0.91
N PHE A 192 -10.85 -0.63 -2.19
CA PHE A 192 -9.83 -0.76 -3.22
C PHE A 192 -10.23 -0.15 -4.56
N GLN A 193 -9.21 0.15 -5.34
CA GLN A 193 -9.25 0.49 -6.76
C GLN A 193 -8.37 -0.49 -7.52
N LEU A 194 -8.92 -1.12 -8.57
CA LEU A 194 -8.19 -1.99 -9.48
C LEU A 194 -8.12 -1.33 -10.85
N ILE A 195 -6.90 -1.08 -11.31
CA ILE A 195 -6.62 -0.41 -12.57
C ILE A 195 -5.91 -1.41 -13.47
N GLY A 196 -6.51 -1.71 -14.61
CA GLY A 196 -5.87 -2.41 -15.72
C GLY A 196 -5.38 -1.41 -16.75
N THR A 197 -4.14 -1.59 -17.21
CA THR A 197 -3.57 -0.78 -18.29
C THR A 197 -3.07 -1.68 -19.40
N LYS A 198 -3.40 -1.32 -20.64
CA LYS A 198 -2.85 -1.93 -21.85
C LYS A 198 -2.54 -0.85 -22.88
N ASN A 199 -1.26 -0.65 -23.13
CA ASN A 199 -0.78 0.08 -24.30
C ASN A 199 0.20 -0.78 -25.11
N GLU A 200 0.79 -0.23 -26.17
CA GLU A 200 1.70 -0.97 -27.07
C GLU A 200 2.94 -1.55 -26.34
N MET A 201 3.36 -0.95 -25.23
CA MET A 201 4.61 -1.31 -24.52
C MET A 201 4.37 -1.98 -23.17
N ILE A 202 3.22 -1.73 -22.52
CA ILE A 202 2.97 -2.09 -21.13
C ILE A 202 1.59 -2.75 -21.02
N ARG A 203 1.56 -3.88 -20.33
CA ARG A 203 0.35 -4.49 -19.79
C ARG A 203 0.54 -4.67 -18.29
N GLY A 204 -0.46 -4.26 -17.51
CA GLY A 204 -0.38 -4.38 -16.06
C GLY A 204 -1.75 -4.29 -15.42
N VAL A 205 -1.84 -4.85 -14.21
CA VAL A 205 -2.94 -4.64 -13.29
C VAL A 205 -2.34 -4.16 -11.99
N ARG A 206 -2.93 -3.11 -11.41
CA ARG A 206 -2.55 -2.59 -10.10
C ARG A 206 -3.80 -2.50 -9.24
N ILE A 207 -3.74 -3.09 -8.06
CA ILE A 207 -4.70 -2.83 -6.98
C ILE A 207 -4.10 -1.80 -6.02
N ALA A 208 -4.91 -0.86 -5.57
CA ALA A 208 -4.55 0.10 -4.53
C ALA A 208 -5.63 0.13 -3.46
N PHE A 209 -5.22 0.27 -2.21
CA PHE A 209 -6.09 0.27 -1.04
C PHE A 209 -6.03 1.62 -0.34
N PHE A 210 -7.15 2.08 0.24
CA PHE A 210 -7.25 3.40 0.87
C PHE A 210 -8.03 3.37 2.19
#